data_AF-A0A7X7MX68-F1
#
_entry.id   AF-A0A7X7MX68-F1
#
_cell.length_a   1.000
_cell.length_b   1.000
_cell.length_c   1.000
_cell.angle_alpha   90.00
_cell.angle_beta   90.00
_cell.angle_gamma   90.00
#
_symmetry.space_group_name_H-M   'P 1'
#
loop_
_entity.id
_entity.type
_entity.pdbx_description
1 polymer ?
#
loop_
_entity_poly.entity_id
_entity_poly.type
_entity_poly.pdbx_seq_one_letter_code
_entity_poly.pdbx_strand_id
1 'polypeptide(L)'
;MTRIAELNVIANMFGWKNINVNVETRLVSYAKMVDFSPIRMDVYYTTMTVTVSLEHPKKGKTQLHRRNVSDDELKILFQNPRAHTGKGYYKKY
;
A
#
# COMPACT_ATOMS: atom_id res chain seq x y z
N MET A 1 -2.88 -1.10 21.97
CA MET A 1 -1.96 -1.00 20.81
C MET A 1 -2.51 0.10 19.90
N THR A 2 -1.67 0.95 19.28
CA THR A 2 -2.17 1.97 18.35
C THR A 2 -2.31 1.38 16.95
N ARG A 3 -3.20 1.94 16.12
CA ARG A 3 -3.39 1.48 14.74
C ARG A 3 -2.08 1.49 13.93
N ILE A 4 -1.23 2.49 14.15
CA ILE A 4 0.09 2.59 13.52
C ILE A 4 0.99 1.41 13.91
N ALA A 5 0.95 0.98 15.18
CA ALA A 5 1.73 -0.16 15.64
C ALA A 5 1.27 -1.47 14.98
N GLU A 6 -0.04 -1.69 14.84
CA GLU A 6 -0.58 -2.84 14.11
C GLU A 6 -0.13 -2.87 12.64
N LEU A 7 -0.23 -1.72 11.96
CA LEU A 7 0.21 -1.59 10.57
C LEU A 7 1.70 -1.84 10.42
N ASN A 8 2.52 -1.39 11.38
CA ASN A 8 3.96 -1.67 11.39
C ASN A 8 4.24 -3.16 11.57
N VAL A 9 3.51 -3.87 12.44
CA VAL A 9 3.65 -5.32 12.59
C VAL A 9 3.34 -6.02 11.26
N ILE A 10 2.20 -5.69 10.63
CA ILE A 10 1.82 -6.27 9.34
C ILE A 10 2.88 -5.97 8.27
N ALA A 11 3.28 -4.72 8.11
CA ALA A 11 4.27 -4.31 7.12
C ALA A 11 5.61 -5.06 7.31
N ASN A 12 6.09 -5.17 8.55
CA ASN A 12 7.33 -5.86 8.89
C ASN A 12 7.26 -7.35 8.56
N MET A 13 6.11 -8.02 8.75
CA MET A 13 5.93 -9.44 8.37
C MET A 13 6.20 -9.69 6.88
N PHE A 14 5.96 -8.69 6.02
CA PHE A 14 6.19 -8.76 4.58
C PHE A 14 7.47 -8.05 4.12
N GLY A 15 8.34 -7.63 5.06
CA GLY A 15 9.62 -6.99 4.78
C GLY A 15 9.51 -5.55 4.28
N TRP A 16 8.42 -4.86 4.58
CA TRP A 16 8.27 -3.43 4.30
C TRP A 16 8.83 -2.60 5.44
N LYS A 17 9.55 -1.53 5.12
CA LYS A 17 10.10 -0.60 6.10
C LYS A 17 9.20 0.62 6.21
N ASN A 18 8.82 1.00 7.43
CA ASN A 18 8.18 2.29 7.69
C ASN A 18 9.19 3.41 7.37
N ILE A 19 8.78 4.38 6.55
CA ILE A 19 9.61 5.52 6.14
C ILE A 19 9.05 6.88 6.57
N ASN A 20 7.77 6.94 6.93
CA ASN A 20 7.12 8.17 7.35
C ASN A 20 5.83 7.88 8.14
N VAL A 21 5.56 8.69 9.16
CA VAL A 21 4.30 8.72 9.89
C VAL A 21 3.88 10.18 9.99
N ASN A 22 2.69 10.50 9.49
CA ASN A 22 2.09 11.83 9.62
C ASN A 22 0.73 11.67 10.33
N VAL A 23 0.70 12.07 11.60
CA VAL A 23 -0.48 11.90 12.46
C VAL A 23 -1.60 12.88 12.11
N GLU A 24 -1.27 14.08 11.63
CA GLU A 24 -2.24 15.11 11.22
C GLU A 24 -3.09 14.65 10.03
N THR A 25 -2.42 14.12 8.99
CA THR A 25 -3.06 13.58 7.79
C THR A 25 -3.47 12.12 7.92
N ARG A 26 -3.17 11.51 9.07
CA ARG A 26 -3.45 10.10 9.39
C ARG A 26 -2.86 9.13 8.37
N LEU A 27 -1.61 9.40 7.99
CA LEU A 27 -0.88 8.66 6.96
C LEU A 27 0.30 7.89 7.59
N VAL A 28 0.52 6.67 7.13
CA VAL A 28 1.78 5.95 7.30
C VAL A 28 2.30 5.51 5.94
N SER A 29 3.58 5.74 5.67
CA SER A 29 4.23 5.36 4.43
C SER A 29 5.26 4.25 4.66
N TYR A 30 5.28 3.31 3.74
CA TYR A 30 6.19 2.17 3.73
C TYR A 30 6.94 2.10 2.41
N ALA A 31 8.15 1.55 2.44
CA ALA A 31 8.94 1.29 1.24
C ALA A 31 9.53 -0.12 1.22
N LYS A 32 9.67 -0.65 0.01
CA LYS A 32 10.34 -1.92 -0.28
C LYS A 32 10.96 -1.89 -1.68
N MET A 33 12.13 -2.51 -1.82
CA MET A 33 12.75 -2.74 -3.13
C MET A 33 12.15 -3.99 -3.78
N VAL A 34 11.68 -3.86 -5.01
CA VAL A 34 11.16 -4.98 -5.83
C VAL A 34 11.76 -4.83 -7.22
N ASP A 35 12.44 -5.87 -7.72
CA ASP A 35 13.09 -5.86 -9.03
C ASP A 35 14.02 -4.65 -9.24
N PHE A 36 14.78 -4.27 -8.21
CA PHE A 36 15.66 -3.07 -8.18
C PHE A 36 14.97 -1.71 -8.27
N SER A 37 13.64 -1.66 -8.29
CA SER A 37 12.87 -0.41 -8.22
C SER A 37 12.25 -0.22 -6.83
N PRO A 38 12.27 1.01 -6.29
CA PRO A 38 11.58 1.31 -5.04
C PRO A 38 10.06 1.33 -5.26
N ILE A 39 9.33 0.59 -4.43
CA ILE A 39 7.88 0.71 -4.30
C ILE A 39 7.57 1.41 -2.99
N ARG A 40 6.63 2.35 -3.03
CA ARG A 40 6.10 3.04 -1.86
C ARG A 40 4.63 2.69 -1.68
N MET A 41 4.23 2.43 -0.44
CA MET A 41 2.84 2.22 -0.05
C MET A 41 2.44 3.24 1.03
N ASP A 42 1.42 4.03 0.74
CA ASP A 42 0.85 5.04 1.61
C ASP A 42 -0.50 4.53 2.14
N VAL A 43 -0.65 4.47 3.47
CA VAL A 43 -1.86 3.97 4.15
C VAL A 43 -2.47 5.09 4.99
N TYR A 44 -3.65 5.56 4.57
CA TYR A 44 -4.47 6.49 5.34
C TYR A 44 -5.31 5.70 6.34
N TYR A 45 -4.81 5.57 7.57
CA TYR A 45 -5.27 4.54 8.51
C TYR A 45 -6.65 4.79 9.14
N THR A 46 -7.25 5.97 8.96
CA THR A 46 -8.64 6.22 9.38
C THR A 46 -9.65 5.89 8.30
N THR A 47 -9.31 6.07 7.02
CA THR A 47 -10.21 5.79 5.89
C THR A 47 -9.89 4.46 5.20
N MET A 48 -8.82 3.80 5.65
CA MET A 48 -8.25 2.62 5.01
C MET A 48 -8.09 2.79 3.49
N THR A 49 -7.61 3.97 3.10
CA THR A 49 -7.21 4.24 1.72
C THR A 49 -5.74 3.91 1.56
N VAL A 50 -5.42 3.11 0.54
CA VAL A 50 -4.06 2.67 0.23
C VAL A 50 -3.68 3.16 -1.15
N THR A 51 -2.50 3.78 -1.23
CA THR A 51 -1.87 4.20 -2.48
C THR A 51 -0.56 3.48 -2.64
N VAL A 52 -0.37 2.78 -3.76
CA VAL A 52 0.89 2.15 -4.13
C VAL A 52 1.51 2.95 -5.27
N SER A 53 2.68 3.53 -5.03
CA SER A 53 3.50 4.19 -6.05
C SER A 53 4.59 3.22 -6.51
N LEU A 54 4.62 2.94 -7.81
CA LEU A 54 5.57 1.99 -8.41
C LEU A 54 5.99 2.44 -9.81
N GLU A 55 7.17 2.00 -10.22
CA GLU A 55 7.65 2.16 -11.59
C GLU A 55 7.19 0.98 -12.45
N HIS A 56 6.40 1.27 -13.48
CA HIS A 56 5.92 0.28 -14.43
C HIS A 56 6.86 0.26 -15.65
N PRO A 57 7.38 -0.91 -16.08
CA PRO A 57 8.41 -1.00 -17.12
C PRO A 57 8.07 -0.28 -18.43
N LYS A 58 6.78 -0.21 -18.79
CA LYS A 58 6.31 0.45 -20.03
C LYS A 58 5.67 1.83 -19.82
N LYS A 59 5.20 2.13 -18.61
CA LYS A 59 4.36 3.32 -18.33
C LYS A 59 5.09 4.35 -17.46
N GLY A 60 6.30 4.05 -17.00
CA GLY A 60 7.02 4.87 -16.05
C GLY A 60 6.36 4.85 -14.67
N LYS A 61 6.53 5.94 -13.92
CA LYS A 61 5.97 6.07 -12.57
C LYS A 61 4.45 6.09 -12.62
N THR A 62 3.82 5.20 -11.86
CA THR A 62 2.36 5.06 -11.77
C THR A 62 1.92 4.92 -10.32
N GLN A 63 0.64 5.18 -10.07
CA GLN A 63 0.02 4.99 -8.77
C GLN A 63 -1.24 4.14 -8.89
N LEU A 64 -1.44 3.24 -7.93
CA LEU A 64 -2.65 2.46 -7.76
C LEU A 64 -3.33 2.89 -6.46
N HIS A 65 -4.61 3.25 -6.54
CA HIS A 65 -5.39 3.66 -5.38
C HIS A 65 -6.47 2.63 -5.06
N ARG A 66 -6.66 2.35 -3.77
CA ARG A 66 -7.72 1.49 -3.22
C ARG A 66 -8.31 2.17 -2.00
N ARG A 67 -9.63 2.12 -1.85
CA ARG A 67 -10.37 2.69 -0.70
C ARG A 67 -11.03 1.55 0.08
N ASN A 68 -11.30 1.78 1.36
CA ASN A 68 -11.98 0.83 2.24
C ASN A 68 -11.31 -0.56 2.26
N VAL A 69 -9.97 -0.56 2.31
CA VAL A 69 -9.15 -1.77 2.32
C VAL A 69 -9.25 -2.44 3.70
N SER A 70 -9.69 -3.68 3.75
CA SER A 70 -9.65 -4.49 4.98
C SER A 70 -8.23 -4.91 5.35
N ASP A 71 -8.00 -5.35 6.58
CA ASP A 71 -6.67 -5.77 7.05
C ASP A 71 -6.15 -6.99 6.26
N ASP A 72 -7.02 -7.89 5.83
CA ASP A 72 -6.63 -9.03 5.00
C ASP A 72 -6.29 -8.61 3.57
N GLU A 73 -7.03 -7.66 2.99
CA GLU A 73 -6.65 -7.06 1.70
C GLU A 73 -5.32 -6.29 1.82
N LEU A 74 -5.07 -5.64 2.96
CA LEU A 74 -3.81 -4.95 3.21
C LEU A 74 -2.63 -5.94 3.26
N LYS A 75 -2.78 -7.09 3.93
CA LYS A 75 -1.78 -8.17 3.91
C LYS A 75 -1.50 -8.64 2.48
N ILE A 76 -2.55 -8.83 1.67
CA ILE A 76 -2.42 -9.19 0.25
C ILE A 76 -1.63 -8.11 -0.52
N LEU A 77 -1.91 -6.82 -0.28
CA LEU A 77 -1.19 -5.71 -0.91
C LEU A 77 0.28 -5.66 -0.48
N PHE A 78 0.58 -5.91 0.79
CA PHE A 78 1.97 -5.98 1.27
C PHE A 78 2.72 -7.19 0.71
N GLN A 79 2.04 -8.31 0.52
CA GLN A 79 2.61 -9.49 -0.14
C GLN A 79 2.86 -9.24 -1.63
N ASN A 80 1.89 -8.65 -2.33
CA ASN A 80 1.97 -8.31 -3.75
C ASN A 80 1.33 -6.93 -4.00
N PRO A 81 2.13 -5.86 -4.14
CA PRO A 81 1.63 -4.50 -4.35
C PRO A 81 0.92 -4.28 -5.69
N ARG A 82 1.16 -5.19 -6.64
CA ARG A 82 0.49 -5.24 -7.95
C ARG A 82 -0.77 -6.10 -7.90
N ALA A 83 -1.12 -6.67 -6.75
CA ALA A 83 -2.34 -7.46 -6.60
C ALA A 83 -3.55 -6.59 -6.94
N HIS A 84 -4.24 -7.00 -7.99
CA HIS A 84 -5.54 -6.47 -8.33
C HIS A 84 -6.60 -7.33 -7.63
N THR A 85 -7.15 -6.88 -6.52
CA THR A 85 -8.20 -7.60 -5.76
C THR A 85 -9.57 -7.63 -6.48
N GLY A 86 -9.62 -7.47 -7.81
CA GLY A 86 -10.87 -7.47 -8.60
C GLY A 86 -11.80 -6.26 -8.37
N LYS A 87 -11.68 -5.56 -7.23
CA LYS A 87 -12.36 -4.31 -6.92
C LYS A 87 -11.74 -3.17 -7.74
N GLY A 88 -12.43 -2.74 -8.79
CA GLY A 88 -12.04 -1.56 -9.60
C GLY A 88 -11.74 -1.82 -11.07
N TYR A 89 -11.86 -3.06 -11.57
CA TYR A 89 -11.96 -3.25 -13.02
C TYR A 89 -13.32 -2.74 -13.49
N TYR A 90 -13.32 -1.61 -14.18
CA TYR A 90 -14.45 -1.20 -15.02
C TYR A 90 -14.63 -2.29 -16.09
N LYS A 91 -15.67 -3.11 -15.96
CA LYS A 91 -16.16 -3.88 -17.11
C LYS A 91 -16.87 -2.88 -18.02
N LYS A 92 -16.27 -2.61 -19.18
CA LYS A 92 -16.98 -1.95 -20.28
C LYS A 92 -18.00 -2.97 -20.79
N TYR A 93 -19.28 -2.75 -20.49
CA TYR A 93 -20.37 -3.45 -21.18
C TYR A 93 -20.56 -2.82 -22.56
#